data_AF-A0A1F5X318-F1
#
_entry.id   AF-A0A1F5X318-F1
#
_cell.length_a   1.000
_cell.length_b   1.000
_cell.length_c   1.000
_cell.angle_alpha   90.00
_cell.angle_beta   90.00
_cell.angle_gamma   90.00
#
_symmetry.space_group_name_H-M   'P 1'
#
loop_
_entity.id
_entity.type
_entity.pdbx_description
1 polymer ?
#
loop_
_entity_poly.entity_id
_entity_poly.type
_entity_poly.pdbx_seq_one_letter_code
_entity_poly.pdbx_strand_id
1 'polypeptide(L)'
;MLLLSHHAFRRDISRFIRAVAEIKAGDASRADAVRGEWEKSFRQALHGHHTVEDANIFPDLRNKHPDLAPALDKLTAQHHVIDPLLEKGDAAFDDLAHPASAEAMLAELKKLLDEHLQFEEANITSSLRDHKEFPAPADDNMAAMYAQGFAWSMQGIAPEVLDQVRKLLPEILLAKLPDAEKEFAARSERVWGTYAMGLATTPVPEGY
;
A
#
# COMPACT_ATOMS: atom_id res chain seq x y z
N MET A 1 11.45 0.26 -0.65
CA MET A 1 10.18 -0.19 -0.05
C MET A 1 9.10 0.87 -0.12
N LEU A 2 9.33 2.08 0.42
CA LEU A 2 8.36 3.19 0.41
C LEU A 2 7.56 3.32 -0.90
N LEU A 3 8.25 3.61 -2.01
CA LEU A 3 7.61 3.80 -3.32
C LEU A 3 6.82 2.58 -3.84
N LEU A 4 7.23 1.37 -3.47
CA LEU A 4 6.49 0.15 -3.85
C LEU A 4 5.17 0.06 -3.08
N SER A 5 5.19 0.37 -1.78
CA SER A 5 3.97 0.47 -0.96
C SER A 5 3.05 1.56 -1.50
N HIS A 6 3.58 2.73 -1.87
CA HIS A 6 2.78 3.83 -2.42
C HIS A 6 2.08 3.46 -3.73
N HIS A 7 2.79 2.78 -4.64
CA HIS A 7 2.19 2.24 -5.85
C HIS A 7 1.04 1.29 -5.53
N ALA A 8 1.25 0.38 -4.58
CA ALA A 8 0.24 -0.58 -4.18
C ALA A 8 -0.99 0.07 -3.52
N PHE A 9 -0.81 1.08 -2.68
CA PHE A 9 -1.91 1.84 -2.10
C PHE A 9 -2.75 2.54 -3.18
N ARG A 10 -2.13 3.23 -4.14
CA ARG A 10 -2.83 3.87 -5.26
C ARG A 10 -3.59 2.86 -6.12
N ARG A 11 -2.98 1.71 -6.40
CA ARG A 11 -3.60 0.61 -7.13
C ARG A 11 -4.82 0.07 -6.39
N ASP A 12 -4.66 -0.27 -5.11
CA ASP A 12 -5.68 -1.00 -4.37
C ASP A 12 -6.86 -0.11 -3.97
N ILE A 13 -6.64 1.17 -3.61
CA ILE A 13 -7.77 2.08 -3.37
C ILE A 13 -8.65 2.27 -4.61
N SER A 14 -8.03 2.29 -5.80
CA SER A 14 -8.76 2.35 -7.07
C SER A 14 -9.55 1.06 -7.34
N ARG A 15 -9.02 -0.10 -6.93
CA ARG A 15 -9.74 -1.39 -6.99
C ARG A 15 -10.91 -1.43 -6.03
N PHE A 16 -10.76 -0.91 -4.81
CA PHE A 16 -11.88 -0.81 -3.87
C PHE A 16 -13.01 0.06 -4.41
N ILE A 17 -12.70 1.26 -4.91
CA ILE A 17 -13.69 2.17 -5.50
C ILE A 17 -14.50 1.46 -6.59
N ARG A 18 -13.79 0.79 -7.51
CA ARG A 18 -14.44 0.03 -8.58
C ARG A 18 -15.28 -1.13 -8.03
N ALA A 19 -14.71 -1.93 -7.14
CA ALA A 19 -15.36 -3.11 -6.62
C ALA A 19 -16.63 -2.78 -5.84
N VAL A 20 -16.60 -1.73 -5.01
CA VAL A 20 -17.76 -1.26 -4.25
C VAL A 20 -18.87 -0.77 -5.19
N ALA A 21 -18.53 0.01 -6.23
CA ALA A 21 -19.51 0.49 -7.21
C ALA A 21 -20.15 -0.64 -8.07
N GLU A 22 -19.46 -1.79 -8.19
CA GLU A 22 -19.92 -2.94 -8.97
C GLU A 22 -20.68 -4.00 -8.12
N ILE A 23 -20.72 -3.87 -6.79
CA ILE A 23 -21.45 -4.79 -5.92
C ILE A 23 -22.96 -4.70 -6.22
N LYS A 24 -23.53 -5.82 -6.67
CA LYS A 24 -24.96 -5.94 -6.96
C LYS A 24 -25.72 -6.30 -5.69
N ALA A 25 -26.95 -5.82 -5.57
CA ALA A 25 -27.86 -6.26 -4.53
C ALA A 25 -27.98 -7.80 -4.51
N GLY A 26 -27.70 -8.41 -3.36
CA GLY A 26 -27.73 -9.87 -3.18
C GLY A 26 -26.41 -10.59 -3.44
N ASP A 27 -25.34 -9.92 -3.87
CA ASP A 27 -24.01 -10.52 -4.06
C ASP A 27 -23.18 -10.50 -2.76
N ALA A 28 -23.65 -11.25 -1.76
CA ALA A 28 -23.01 -11.32 -0.44
C ALA A 28 -21.57 -11.86 -0.52
N SER A 29 -21.32 -12.82 -1.41
CA SER A 29 -19.97 -13.40 -1.60
C SER A 29 -18.95 -12.35 -2.06
N ARG A 30 -19.33 -11.49 -3.01
CA ARG A 30 -18.47 -10.40 -3.46
C ARG A 30 -18.26 -9.36 -2.37
N ALA A 31 -19.33 -8.99 -1.66
CA ALA A 31 -19.24 -8.04 -0.54
C ALA A 31 -18.30 -8.55 0.56
N ASP A 32 -18.41 -9.83 0.95
CA ASP A 32 -17.56 -10.46 1.97
C ASP A 32 -16.09 -10.51 1.53
N ALA A 33 -15.83 -10.81 0.26
CA ALA A 33 -14.46 -10.82 -0.27
C ALA A 33 -13.82 -9.42 -0.24
N VAL A 34 -14.57 -8.40 -0.63
CA VAL A 34 -14.13 -7.00 -0.64
C VAL A 34 -13.91 -6.48 0.80
N ARG A 35 -14.84 -6.75 1.73
CA ARG A 35 -14.67 -6.45 3.15
C ARG A 35 -13.45 -7.14 3.75
N GLY A 36 -13.29 -8.43 3.47
CA GLY A 36 -12.15 -9.20 3.96
C GLY A 36 -10.80 -8.63 3.51
N GLU A 37 -10.69 -8.14 2.27
CA GLU A 37 -9.45 -7.50 1.79
C GLU A 37 -9.24 -6.11 2.40
N TRP A 38 -10.32 -5.37 2.70
CA TRP A 38 -10.22 -4.11 3.44
C TRP A 38 -9.62 -4.33 4.83
N GLU A 39 -10.25 -5.20 5.62
CA GLU A 39 -9.92 -5.42 7.04
C GLU A 39 -8.56 -6.09 7.25
N LYS A 40 -8.23 -7.08 6.41
CA LYS A 40 -7.07 -7.98 6.62
C LYS A 40 -5.84 -7.56 5.84
N SER A 41 -5.99 -6.68 4.85
CA SER A 41 -4.90 -6.29 3.95
C SER A 41 -4.73 -4.77 3.93
N PHE A 42 -5.63 -4.04 3.25
CA PHE A 42 -5.39 -2.63 2.92
C PHE A 42 -5.29 -1.73 4.16
N ARG A 43 -6.28 -1.82 5.06
CA ARG A 43 -6.32 -1.03 6.29
C ARG A 43 -5.09 -1.25 7.17
N GLN A 44 -4.74 -2.51 7.40
CA GLN A 44 -3.60 -2.88 8.25
C GLN A 44 -2.28 -2.45 7.63
N ALA A 45 -2.13 -2.62 6.31
CA ALA A 45 -0.93 -2.20 5.59
C ALA A 45 -0.75 -0.67 5.65
N LEU A 46 -1.82 0.11 5.45
CA LEU A 46 -1.72 1.58 5.48
C LEU A 46 -1.39 2.11 6.88
N HIS A 47 -2.12 1.65 7.90
CA HIS A 47 -1.86 2.06 9.28
C HIS A 47 -0.46 1.61 9.75
N GLY A 48 -0.04 0.39 9.40
CA GLY A 48 1.29 -0.11 9.72
C GLY A 48 2.42 0.68 9.04
N HIS A 49 2.21 1.11 7.79
CA HIS A 49 3.13 1.97 7.06
C HIS A 49 3.30 3.33 7.75
N HIS A 50 2.20 4.04 8.04
CA HIS A 50 2.26 5.32 8.77
C HIS A 50 2.91 5.16 10.16
N THR A 51 2.59 4.06 10.87
CA THR A 51 3.19 3.76 12.17
C THR A 51 4.70 3.60 12.09
N VAL A 52 5.19 2.88 11.07
CA VAL A 52 6.65 2.70 10.86
C VAL A 52 7.31 4.03 10.53
N GLU A 53 6.66 4.87 9.73
CA GLU A 53 7.15 6.20 9.41
C GLU A 53 7.26 7.10 10.62
N ASP A 54 6.18 7.28 11.37
CA ASP A 54 6.14 8.15 12.53
C ASP A 54 7.08 7.67 13.66
N ALA A 55 7.19 6.35 13.85
CA ALA A 55 7.99 5.78 14.93
C ALA A 55 9.48 5.65 14.60
N ASN A 56 9.84 5.44 13.34
CA ASN A 56 11.23 5.10 12.96
C ASN A 56 11.80 6.02 11.88
N ILE A 57 11.10 6.19 10.76
CA ILE A 57 11.65 6.87 9.58
C ILE A 57 11.73 8.38 9.78
N PHE A 58 10.64 9.03 10.21
CA PHE A 58 10.61 10.48 10.38
C PHE A 58 11.54 10.96 11.51
N PRO A 59 11.62 10.30 12.69
CA PRO A 59 12.60 10.67 13.70
C PRO A 59 14.05 10.58 13.21
N ASP A 60 14.40 9.53 12.48
CA ASP A 60 15.75 9.38 11.93
C ASP A 60 16.06 10.45 10.87
N LEU A 61 15.14 10.68 9.93
CA LEU A 61 15.27 11.75 8.93
C LEU A 61 15.40 13.12 9.59
N ARG A 62 14.63 13.41 10.64
CA ARG A 62 14.73 14.66 11.40
C ARG A 62 16.12 14.85 12.03
N ASN A 63 16.74 13.77 12.50
CA ASN A 63 18.07 13.82 13.09
C ASN A 63 19.16 14.05 12.03
N LYS A 64 19.04 13.43 10.85
CA LYS A 64 20.02 13.52 9.76
C LYS A 64 19.85 14.77 8.88
N HIS A 65 18.61 15.24 8.73
CA HIS A 65 18.20 16.35 7.86
C HIS A 65 17.24 17.30 8.61
N PRO A 66 17.75 18.14 9.53
CA PRO A 66 16.91 19.04 10.32
C PRO A 66 16.06 20.01 9.49
N ASP A 67 16.48 20.31 8.26
CA ASP A 67 15.76 21.13 7.29
C ASP A 67 14.44 20.50 6.81
N LEU A 68 14.29 19.17 6.91
CA LEU A 68 13.04 18.47 6.59
C LEU A 68 11.97 18.58 7.67
N ALA A 69 12.29 19.11 8.86
CA ALA A 69 11.36 19.12 9.99
C ALA A 69 9.94 19.66 9.65
N PRO A 70 9.78 20.77 8.89
CA PRO A 70 8.45 21.24 8.50
C PRO A 70 7.67 20.28 7.58
N ALA A 71 8.36 19.57 6.69
CA ALA A 71 7.74 18.57 5.82
C ALA A 71 7.29 17.35 6.63
N LEU A 72 8.14 16.88 7.56
CA LEU A 72 7.83 15.76 8.45
C LEU A 72 6.65 16.07 9.36
N ASP A 73 6.59 17.27 9.95
CA ASP A 73 5.44 17.69 10.77
C ASP A 73 4.13 17.70 9.97
N LYS A 74 4.19 18.13 8.70
CA LYS A 74 3.02 18.09 7.82
C LYS A 74 2.61 16.66 7.49
N LEU A 75 3.55 15.75 7.24
CA LEU A 75 3.26 14.34 6.96
C LEU A 75 2.59 13.66 8.16
N THR A 76 3.15 13.81 9.37
CA THR A 76 2.51 13.28 10.59
C THR A 76 1.12 13.89 10.81
N ALA A 77 0.92 15.19 10.53
CA ALA A 77 -0.40 15.80 10.59
C ALA A 77 -1.39 15.21 9.57
N GLN A 78 -0.93 14.82 8.38
CA GLN A 78 -1.75 14.12 7.39
C GLN A 78 -2.11 12.70 7.87
N HIS A 79 -1.19 11.97 8.49
CA HIS A 79 -1.50 10.65 9.10
C HIS A 79 -2.63 10.76 10.12
N HIS A 80 -2.59 11.78 10.99
CA HIS A 80 -3.65 12.02 11.98
C HIS A 80 -5.03 12.34 11.38
N VAL A 81 -5.10 12.72 10.11
CA VAL A 81 -6.36 12.91 9.37
C VAL A 81 -6.77 11.62 8.66
N ILE A 82 -5.82 10.89 8.07
CA ILE A 82 -6.09 9.68 7.28
C ILE A 82 -6.45 8.49 8.18
N ASP A 83 -5.71 8.26 9.26
CA ASP A 83 -5.89 7.07 10.11
C ASP A 83 -7.31 6.95 10.71
N PRO A 84 -7.94 8.02 11.21
CA PRO A 84 -9.34 7.95 11.65
C PRO A 84 -10.34 7.61 10.53
N LEU A 85 -10.02 7.88 9.26
CA LEU A 85 -10.88 7.45 8.14
C LEU A 85 -10.84 5.94 7.93
N LEU A 86 -9.75 5.28 8.30
CA LEU A 86 -9.66 3.82 8.24
C LEU A 86 -10.65 3.16 9.19
N GLU A 87 -10.86 3.72 10.37
CA GLU A 87 -11.88 3.25 11.33
C GLU A 87 -13.31 3.49 10.80
N LYS A 88 -13.56 4.64 10.18
CA LYS A 88 -14.84 4.88 9.48
C LYS A 88 -15.06 3.89 8.34
N GLY A 89 -13.97 3.50 7.68
CA GLY A 89 -13.98 2.49 6.64
C GLY A 89 -14.45 1.14 7.16
N ASP A 90 -14.04 0.70 8.35
CA ASP A 90 -14.52 -0.56 8.95
C ASP A 90 -16.05 -0.58 9.02
N ALA A 91 -16.65 0.47 9.59
CA ALA A 91 -18.11 0.59 9.69
C ALA A 91 -18.80 0.69 8.32
N ALA A 92 -18.17 1.35 7.34
CA ALA A 92 -18.74 1.51 6.00
C ALA A 92 -18.70 0.21 5.18
N PHE A 93 -17.61 -0.55 5.30
CA PHE A 93 -17.49 -1.87 4.70
C PHE A 93 -18.36 -2.90 5.41
N ASP A 94 -18.81 -2.60 6.65
CA ASP A 94 -19.75 -3.45 7.35
C ASP A 94 -21.16 -3.49 6.73
N ASP A 95 -21.53 -2.46 5.98
CA ASP A 95 -22.84 -2.30 5.31
C ASP A 95 -22.70 -2.16 3.79
N LEU A 96 -21.90 -3.02 3.14
CA LEU A 96 -21.76 -3.02 1.67
C LEU A 96 -23.07 -3.33 0.90
N ALA A 97 -24.14 -3.74 1.58
CA ALA A 97 -25.47 -3.80 0.98
C ALA A 97 -26.03 -2.41 0.63
N HIS A 98 -25.55 -1.37 1.33
CA HIS A 98 -25.84 0.04 1.10
C HIS A 98 -24.52 0.81 0.88
N PRO A 99 -23.90 0.69 -0.30
CA PRO A 99 -22.49 1.06 -0.52
C PRO A 99 -22.19 2.56 -0.44
N ALA A 100 -23.21 3.44 -0.38
CA ALA A 100 -23.03 4.89 -0.41
C ALA A 100 -22.05 5.42 0.65
N SER A 101 -22.06 4.85 1.84
CA SER A 101 -21.11 5.20 2.91
C SER A 101 -19.67 4.79 2.55
N ALA A 102 -19.49 3.59 1.98
CA ALA A 102 -18.19 3.10 1.55
C ALA A 102 -17.66 3.89 0.34
N GLU A 103 -18.53 4.22 -0.62
CA GLU A 103 -18.19 5.06 -1.78
C GLU A 103 -17.70 6.44 -1.37
N ALA A 104 -18.44 7.12 -0.48
CA ALA A 104 -18.06 8.44 0.01
C ALA A 104 -16.73 8.41 0.78
N MET A 105 -16.56 7.42 1.67
CA MET A 105 -15.33 7.24 2.45
C MET A 105 -14.13 6.95 1.53
N LEU A 106 -14.28 6.03 0.57
CA LEU A 106 -13.20 5.71 -0.38
C LEU A 106 -12.80 6.91 -1.24
N ALA A 107 -13.77 7.74 -1.66
CA ALA A 107 -13.49 8.95 -2.41
C ALA A 107 -12.70 9.98 -1.58
N GLU A 108 -13.08 10.19 -0.32
CA GLU A 108 -12.37 11.06 0.62
C GLU A 108 -10.95 10.53 0.89
N LEU A 109 -10.83 9.24 1.22
CA LEU A 109 -9.55 8.59 1.49
C LEU A 109 -8.63 8.65 0.28
N LYS A 110 -9.14 8.40 -0.93
CA LYS A 110 -8.33 8.47 -2.16
C LYS A 110 -7.73 9.84 -2.35
N LYS A 111 -8.54 10.89 -2.19
CA LYS A 111 -8.06 12.27 -2.33
C LYS A 111 -6.94 12.58 -1.34
N LEU A 112 -7.18 12.31 -0.06
CA LEU A 112 -6.21 12.58 1.00
C LEU A 112 -4.91 11.77 0.82
N LEU A 113 -5.06 10.51 0.45
CA LEU A 113 -3.93 9.62 0.23
C LEU A 113 -3.12 10.04 -1.00
N ASP A 114 -3.75 10.40 -2.11
CA ASP A 114 -3.04 10.92 -3.28
C ASP A 114 -2.22 12.18 -2.93
N GLU A 115 -2.82 13.14 -2.21
CA GLU A 115 -2.17 14.38 -1.76
C GLU A 115 -1.01 14.09 -0.79
N HIS A 116 -1.21 13.16 0.15
CA HIS A 116 -0.21 12.76 1.12
C HIS A 116 0.99 12.07 0.46
N LEU A 117 0.75 11.01 -0.33
CA LEU A 117 1.81 10.25 -0.99
C LEU A 117 2.59 11.13 -1.98
N GLN A 118 1.91 12.03 -2.71
CA GLN A 118 2.60 12.98 -3.59
C GLN A 118 3.50 13.94 -2.80
N PHE A 119 3.01 14.46 -1.68
CA PHE A 119 3.78 15.38 -0.85
C PHE A 119 5.00 14.66 -0.24
N GLU A 120 4.82 13.45 0.27
CA GLU A 120 5.91 12.64 0.81
C GLU A 120 6.97 12.35 -0.26
N GLU A 121 6.54 11.87 -1.43
CA GLU A 121 7.43 11.54 -2.54
C GLU A 121 8.29 12.72 -2.96
N ALA A 122 7.70 13.91 -3.04
CA ALA A 122 8.39 15.13 -3.43
C ALA A 122 9.37 15.67 -2.38
N ASN A 123 9.19 15.33 -1.09
CA ASN A 123 9.94 15.98 -0.01
C ASN A 123 10.98 15.08 0.65
N ILE A 124 10.77 13.76 0.74
CA ILE A 124 11.65 12.90 1.57
C ILE A 124 12.34 11.76 0.81
N THR A 125 11.90 11.42 -0.41
CA THR A 125 12.44 10.23 -1.12
C THR A 125 13.92 10.36 -1.48
N SER A 126 14.39 11.57 -1.77
CA SER A 126 15.81 11.84 -2.05
C SER A 126 16.67 11.52 -0.82
N SER A 127 16.25 11.96 0.36
CA SER A 127 16.93 11.72 1.64
C SER A 127 16.84 10.27 2.12
N LEU A 128 15.84 9.52 1.66
CA LEU A 128 15.73 8.08 1.90
C LEU A 128 16.69 7.24 1.06
N ARG A 129 17.35 7.81 0.04
CA ARG A 129 18.35 7.06 -0.77
C ARG A 129 19.53 6.57 0.07
N ASP A 130 19.77 7.19 1.23
CA ASP A 130 20.80 6.80 2.18
C ASP A 130 20.34 5.67 3.13
N HIS A 131 19.03 5.38 3.16
CA HIS A 131 18.43 4.24 3.86
C HIS A 131 18.35 3.02 2.95
N LYS A 132 19.50 2.45 2.60
CA LYS A 132 19.60 1.31 1.66
C LYS A 132 19.39 -0.05 2.31
N GLU A 133 19.41 -0.11 3.63
CA GLU A 133 19.34 -1.38 4.35
C GLU A 133 17.92 -1.68 4.79
N PHE A 134 17.28 -2.60 4.06
CA PHE A 134 16.11 -3.29 4.58
C PHE A 134 16.60 -4.34 5.58
N PRO A 135 16.15 -4.31 6.85
CA PRO A 135 16.66 -5.24 7.85
C PRO A 135 16.40 -6.68 7.41
N ALA A 136 17.43 -7.53 7.48
CA ALA A 136 17.27 -8.94 7.21
C ALA A 136 16.21 -9.53 8.16
N PRO A 137 15.34 -10.43 7.67
CA PRO A 137 14.36 -11.06 8.54
C PRO A 137 15.07 -11.85 9.64
N ALA A 138 14.61 -11.71 10.89
CA ALA A 138 15.21 -12.36 12.05
C ALA A 138 14.97 -13.89 12.06
N ASP A 139 13.86 -14.34 11.47
CA ASP A 139 13.46 -15.74 11.39
C ASP A 139 12.63 -16.04 10.13
N ASP A 140 12.23 -17.30 9.95
CA ASP A 140 11.48 -17.77 8.79
C ASP A 140 10.07 -17.14 8.68
N ASN A 141 9.44 -16.86 9.82
CA ASN A 141 8.10 -16.25 9.86
C ASN A 141 8.16 -14.80 9.39
N MET A 142 9.16 -14.04 9.85
CA MET A 142 9.43 -12.69 9.40
C MET A 142 9.80 -12.66 7.91
N ALA A 143 10.56 -13.65 7.43
CA ALA A 143 10.88 -13.78 6.02
C ALA A 143 9.62 -14.04 5.17
N ALA A 144 8.70 -14.88 5.63
CA ALA A 144 7.43 -15.12 4.96
C ALA A 144 6.55 -13.86 4.92
N MET A 145 6.44 -13.14 6.04
CA MET A 145 5.71 -11.87 6.12
C MET A 145 6.28 -10.82 5.15
N TYR A 146 7.59 -10.68 5.09
CA TYR A 146 8.25 -9.77 4.16
C TYR A 146 8.00 -10.19 2.70
N ALA A 147 8.11 -11.48 2.37
CA ALA A 147 7.81 -11.97 1.03
C ALA A 147 6.36 -11.65 0.60
N GLN A 148 5.38 -11.77 1.50
CA GLN A 148 3.99 -11.37 1.26
C GLN A 148 3.86 -9.85 0.99
N GLY A 149 4.56 -9.02 1.77
CA GLY A 149 4.60 -7.57 1.55
C GLY A 149 5.23 -7.18 0.21
N PHE A 150 6.31 -7.85 -0.19
CA PHE A 150 6.92 -7.68 -1.51
C PHE A 150 5.99 -8.13 -2.64
N ALA A 151 5.36 -9.30 -2.53
CA ALA A 151 4.41 -9.80 -3.52
C ALA A 151 3.24 -8.81 -3.75
N TRP A 152 2.70 -8.26 -2.66
CA TRP A 152 1.66 -7.22 -2.71
C TRP A 152 2.15 -5.93 -3.38
N SER A 153 3.31 -5.43 -2.96
CA SER A 153 3.82 -4.12 -3.39
C SER A 153 4.41 -4.12 -4.82
N MET A 154 4.89 -5.26 -5.29
CA MET A 154 5.50 -5.43 -6.61
C MET A 154 4.49 -5.68 -7.74
N GLN A 155 3.26 -6.10 -7.45
CA GLN A 155 2.29 -6.42 -8.50
C GLN A 155 1.97 -5.19 -9.37
N GLY A 156 2.17 -5.35 -10.68
CA GLY A 156 1.92 -4.32 -11.69
C GLY A 156 3.06 -3.32 -11.88
N ILE A 157 4.21 -3.52 -11.21
CA ILE A 157 5.44 -2.76 -11.49
C ILE A 157 6.15 -3.33 -12.72
N ALA A 158 6.80 -2.47 -13.49
CA ALA A 158 7.55 -2.85 -14.69
C ALA A 158 8.66 -3.88 -14.38
N PRO A 159 8.84 -4.93 -15.21
CA PRO A 159 9.83 -5.98 -14.97
C PRO A 159 11.24 -5.47 -14.69
N GLU A 160 11.67 -4.42 -15.41
CA GLU A 160 13.01 -3.85 -15.30
C GLU A 160 13.26 -3.23 -13.92
N VAL A 161 12.22 -2.67 -13.29
CA VAL A 161 12.28 -2.14 -11.92
C VAL A 161 12.31 -3.30 -10.93
N LEU A 162 11.51 -4.34 -11.15
CA LEU A 162 11.47 -5.51 -10.28
C LEU A 162 12.81 -6.25 -10.26
N ASP A 163 13.52 -6.31 -11.39
CA ASP A 163 14.86 -6.89 -11.47
C ASP A 163 15.86 -6.15 -10.57
N GLN A 164 15.75 -4.82 -10.46
CA GLN A 164 16.59 -4.04 -9.55
C GLN A 164 16.22 -4.29 -8.09
N VAL A 165 14.92 -4.36 -7.78
CA VAL A 165 14.45 -4.67 -6.42
C VAL A 165 14.96 -6.04 -5.98
N ARG A 166 14.82 -7.07 -6.81
CA ARG A 166 15.23 -8.45 -6.49
C ARG A 166 16.72 -8.57 -6.19
N LYS A 167 17.59 -7.80 -6.85
CA LYS A 167 19.04 -7.77 -6.57
C LYS A 167 19.38 -7.27 -5.16
N LEU A 168 18.49 -6.52 -4.53
CA LEU A 168 18.68 -5.97 -3.19
C LEU A 168 18.10 -6.87 -2.09
N LEU A 169 17.37 -7.93 -2.45
CA LEU A 169 16.73 -8.82 -1.48
C LEU A 169 17.69 -9.92 -1.02
N PRO A 170 17.71 -10.25 0.29
CA PRO A 170 18.44 -11.40 0.78
C PRO A 170 17.87 -12.71 0.21
N GLU A 171 18.73 -13.72 0.06
CA GLU A 171 18.40 -15.02 -0.57
C GLU A 171 17.17 -15.70 0.05
N ILE A 172 17.00 -15.59 1.37
CA ILE A 172 15.85 -16.16 2.09
C ILE A 172 14.51 -15.56 1.62
N LEU A 173 14.48 -14.27 1.25
CA LEU A 173 13.28 -13.64 0.69
C LEU A 173 13.08 -14.04 -0.76
N LEU A 174 14.16 -14.08 -1.55
CA LEU A 174 14.11 -14.51 -2.95
C LEU A 174 13.56 -15.94 -3.10
N ALA A 175 13.91 -16.84 -2.17
CA ALA A 175 13.41 -18.21 -2.15
C ALA A 175 11.90 -18.30 -1.89
N LYS A 176 11.33 -17.39 -1.09
CA LYS A 176 9.90 -17.39 -0.70
C LYS A 176 9.02 -16.57 -1.63
N LEU A 177 9.60 -15.62 -2.36
CA LEU A 177 8.87 -14.63 -3.15
C LEU A 177 7.98 -15.26 -4.25
N PRO A 178 8.39 -16.31 -5.00
CA PRO A 178 7.54 -16.91 -6.03
C PRO A 178 6.21 -17.47 -5.49
N ASP A 179 6.24 -18.13 -4.33
CA ASP A 179 5.04 -18.68 -3.69
C ASP A 179 4.15 -17.54 -3.18
N ALA A 180 4.74 -16.52 -2.55
CA ALA A 180 4.01 -15.34 -2.10
C ALA A 180 3.34 -14.58 -3.27
N GLU A 181 4.02 -14.45 -4.42
CA GLU A 181 3.47 -13.84 -5.63
C GLU A 181 2.29 -14.62 -6.18
N LYS A 182 2.39 -15.96 -6.20
CA LYS A 182 1.30 -16.85 -6.62
C LYS A 182 0.10 -16.76 -5.67
N GLU A 183 0.34 -16.76 -4.37
CA GLU A 183 -0.71 -16.60 -3.35
C GLU A 183 -1.41 -15.25 -3.46
N PHE A 184 -0.64 -14.17 -3.63
CA PHE A 184 -1.19 -12.82 -3.79
C PHE A 184 -1.97 -12.67 -5.10
N ALA A 185 -1.51 -13.27 -6.20
CA ALA A 185 -2.23 -13.29 -7.47
C ALA A 185 -3.57 -14.03 -7.33
N ALA A 186 -3.57 -15.22 -6.71
CA ALA A 186 -4.79 -15.98 -6.45
C ALA A 186 -5.75 -15.22 -5.52
N ARG A 187 -5.25 -14.54 -4.49
CA ARG A 187 -6.06 -13.66 -3.62
C ARG A 187 -6.66 -12.50 -4.42
N SER A 188 -5.83 -11.83 -5.22
CA SER A 188 -6.25 -10.71 -6.06
C SER A 188 -7.35 -11.11 -7.04
N GLU A 189 -7.25 -12.28 -7.68
CA GLU A 189 -8.27 -12.77 -8.59
C GLU A 189 -9.60 -13.06 -7.86
N ARG A 190 -9.55 -13.65 -6.66
CA ARG A 190 -10.76 -13.87 -5.85
C ARG A 190 -11.45 -12.57 -5.45
N VAL A 191 -10.68 -11.60 -4.96
CA VAL A 191 -11.22 -10.34 -4.41
C VAL A 191 -11.63 -9.39 -5.52
N TRP A 192 -10.85 -9.31 -6.61
CA TRP A 192 -11.02 -8.29 -7.62
C TRP A 192 -11.60 -8.82 -8.94
N GLY A 193 -11.55 -10.13 -9.18
CA GLY A 193 -11.86 -10.76 -10.47
C GLY A 193 -10.64 -10.84 -11.38
N THR A 194 -10.80 -11.44 -12.56
CA THR A 194 -9.77 -11.49 -13.60
C THR A 194 -9.65 -10.13 -14.30
N TYR A 195 -8.47 -9.51 -14.23
CA TYR A 195 -8.15 -8.31 -15.01
C TYR A 195 -7.39 -8.72 -16.27
N ALA A 196 -7.79 -8.19 -17.42
CA ALA A 196 -6.89 -8.15 -18.57
C ALA A 196 -5.71 -7.22 -18.24
N MET A 197 -4.49 -7.76 -18.22
CA MET A 197 -3.27 -6.95 -18.10
C MET A 197 -3.24 -5.91 -19.22
N GLY A 198 -3.17 -4.61 -18.90
CA GLY A 198 -2.97 -3.57 -19.92
C GLY A 198 -3.39 -2.13 -19.59
N LEU A 199 -4.02 -1.83 -18.45
CA LEU A 199 -4.57 -0.48 -18.18
C LEU A 199 -3.89 0.29 -17.03
N ALA A 200 -2.86 -0.26 -16.38
CA ALA A 200 -2.11 0.47 -15.37
C ALA A 200 -1.00 1.29 -16.04
N THR A 201 -1.27 2.57 -16.32
CA THR A 201 -0.23 3.54 -16.67
C THR A 201 0.14 4.35 -15.43
N THR A 202 0.94 3.77 -14.53
CA THR A 202 1.71 4.60 -13.59
C THR A 202 2.81 5.27 -14.42
N PRO A 203 2.87 6.61 -14.53
CA PRO A 203 3.98 7.27 -15.20
C PRO A 203 5.27 6.92 -14.47
N VAL A 204 6.27 6.42 -15.20
CA VAL A 204 7.65 6.42 -14.71
C VAL A 204 8.05 7.90 -14.60
N PRO A 205 8.50 8.40 -13.45
CA PRO A 205 9.07 9.74 -13.38
C PRO A 205 10.26 9.81 -14.33
N GLU A 206 10.17 10.65 -15.35
CA GLU A 206 11.29 10.93 -16.24
C GLU A 206 12.39 11.65 -15.44
N GLY A 207 13.59 11.07 -15.45
CA GLY A 207 14.82 11.78 -15.08
C GLY A 207 15.24 11.65 -13.62
N TYR A 208 16.26 10.82 -13.40
CA TYR A 208 17.33 11.06 -12.42
C TYR A 208 18.65 11.07 -13.18
#